data_AF-A0A0F0FCW3-F1
#
_entry.id   AF-A0A0F0FCW3-F1
#
_cell.length_a   1.000
_cell.length_b   1.000
_cell.length_c   1.000
_cell.angle_alpha   90.00
_cell.angle_beta   90.00
_cell.angle_gamma   90.00
#
_symmetry.space_group_name_H-M   'P 1'
#
loop_
_entity.id
_entity.type
_entity.pdbx_description
1 polymer ?
#
loop_
_entity_poly.entity_id
_entity_poly.type
_entity_poly.pdbx_seq_one_letter_code
_entity_poly.pdbx_strand_id
1 'polypeptide(L)' 'MQKTFRIGQIVPSSNTTMETEIPAMLLARQQVRPERFTFHSSRMRMKKVVKEELAAMDAES' A
#
# COMPACT_ATOMS: atom_id res chain seq x y z
N MET A 1 -23.33 12.36 2.15
CA MET A 1 -22.70 11.05 2.43
C MET A 1 -21.19 11.22 2.44
N GLN A 2 -20.48 10.69 3.43
CA GLN A 2 -19.02 10.68 3.39
C GLN A 2 -18.53 9.76 2.26
N LYS A 3 -17.69 10.30 1.37
CA LYS A 3 -17.13 9.53 0.26
C LYS A 3 -15.98 8.67 0.77
N THR A 4 -16.11 7.35 0.60
CA THR A 4 -15.05 6.39 0.92
C THR A 4 -14.15 6.18 -0.29
N PHE A 5 -12.85 6.36 -0.09
CA PHE A 5 -11.81 6.07 -1.07
C PHE A 5 -11.19 4.70 -0.77
N ARG A 6 -11.03 3.88 -1.82
CA ARG A 6 -10.38 2.57 -1.74
C ARG A 6 -8.96 2.73 -2.25
N ILE A 7 -7.98 2.44 -1.39
CA ILE A 7 -6.56 2.56 -1.70
C ILE A 7 -6.01 1.16 -1.95
N GLY A 8 -5.63 0.88 -3.18
CA GLY A 8 -4.89 -0.32 -3.54
C GLY A 8 -3.40 -0.12 -3.31
N GLN A 9 -2.73 -1.08 -2.67
CA GLN A 9 -1.29 -1.07 -2.45
C GLN A 9 -0.67 -2.33 -3.07
N ILE A 10 0.16 -2.17 -4.10
CA ILE A 10 1.03 -3.25 -4.58
C ILE A 10 2.31 -3.13 -3.76
N VAL A 11 2.56 -4.14 -2.93
CA VAL A 11 3.69 -4.13 -1.99
C VAL A 11 4.49 -5.43 -2.10
N PRO A 12 5.82 -5.37 -1.94
CA PRO A 12 6.59 -6.56 -1.67
C PRO A 12 6.05 -7.29 -0.44
N SER A 13 6.10 -8.62 -0.46
CA SER A 13 5.69 -9.46 0.67
C SER A 13 6.40 -9.13 1.99
N SER A 14 7.60 -8.53 1.91
CA SER A 14 8.43 -8.10 3.03
C SER A 14 8.19 -6.63 3.45
N ASN A 15 7.41 -5.85 2.70
CA ASN A 15 7.25 -4.42 2.95
C ASN A 15 6.09 -4.15 3.93
N THR A 16 6.42 -4.02 5.21
CA THR A 16 5.46 -3.66 6.26
C THR A 16 5.35 -2.15 6.47
N THR A 17 6.36 -1.38 6.06
CA THR A 17 6.41 0.09 6.22
C THR A 17 5.27 0.77 5.47
N MET A 18 5.06 0.43 4.19
CA MET A 18 3.99 1.03 3.37
C MET A 18 2.59 0.67 3.88
N GLU A 19 2.43 -0.53 4.43
CA GLU A 19 1.17 -0.97 5.05
C GLU A 19 0.93 -0.34 6.43
N THR A 20 1.91 0.40 6.98
CA THR A 20 1.81 1.07 8.29
C THR A 20 1.73 2.59 8.15
N GLU A 21 2.68 3.20 7.43
CA GLU A 21 2.83 4.66 7.37
C GLU A 21 1.76 5.32 6.51
N ILE A 22 1.36 4.70 5.38
CA ILE A 22 0.31 5.25 4.51
C ILE A 22 -1.06 5.24 5.23
N PRO A 23 -1.48 4.14 5.88
CA PRO A 23 -2.67 4.18 6.73
C PRO A 23 -2.57 5.22 7.84
N ALA A 24 -1.45 5.32 8.56
CA ALA A 24 -1.28 6.29 9.64
C ALA A 24 -1.48 7.74 9.16
N MET A 25 -0.84 8.11 8.05
CA MET A 25 -0.95 9.45 7.45
C MET A 25 -2.39 9.77 7.01
N LEU A 26 -3.05 8.83 6.33
CA LEU A 26 -4.40 9.05 5.82
C LEU A 26 -5.47 9.01 6.92
N LEU A 27 -5.28 8.19 7.97
CA LEU A 27 -6.14 8.20 9.15
C LEU A 27 -6.00 9.50 9.95
N ALA A 28 -4.79 10.05 10.10
CA ALA A 28 -4.59 11.36 10.70
C ALA A 28 -5.35 12.46 9.92
N ARG A 29 -5.37 12.38 8.58
CA ARG A 29 -6.16 13.29 7.74
C ARG A 29 -7.67 13.20 8.01
N GLN A 30 -8.20 12.02 8.33
CA GLN A 30 -9.65 11.85 8.62
C GLN A 30 -10.11 12.64 9.86
N GLN A 31 -9.19 13.01 10.75
CA GLN A 31 -9.50 13.82 11.94
C GLN A 31 -9.83 15.28 11.59
N VAL A 32 -9.33 15.77 10.45
CA VAL A 32 -9.46 17.18 10.03
C VAL A 32 -10.30 17.37 8.77
N ARG A 33 -10.68 16.28 8.09
CA ARG A 33 -11.42 16.30 6.82
C ARG A 33 -12.43 15.15 6.71
N PRO A 34 -13.49 15.28 5.88
CA PRO A 34 -14.60 14.32 5.85
C PRO A 34 -14.33 13.04 5.04
N GLU A 35 -13.21 12.92 4.32
CA GLU A 35 -12.90 11.72 3.55
C GLU A 35 -12.71 10.50 4.46
N ARG A 36 -13.00 9.31 3.92
CA ARG A 36 -12.77 8.02 4.57
C ARG A 36 -11.96 7.12 3.66
N PHE A 37 -11.15 6.25 4.24
CA PHE A 37 -10.18 5.42 3.52
C PHE A 37 -10.32 3.95 3.92
N THR A 38 -10.16 3.06 2.94
CA THR A 38 -9.99 1.61 3.14
C THR A 38 -8.76 1.17 2.36
N PHE A 39 -8.02 0.20 2.88
CA PHE A 39 -6.71 -0.22 2.35
C PHE A 39 -6.78 -1.68 1.93
N HIS A 40 -6.30 -1.98 0.72
CA HIS A 40 -6.32 -3.31 0.14
C HIS A 40 -4.95 -3.59 -0.48
N SER A 41 -4.22 -4.54 0.08
CA SER A 41 -2.86 -4.87 -0.37
C SER A 41 -2.86 -6.11 -1.27
N SER A 42 -2.09 -6.04 -2.36
CA SER A 42 -1.63 -7.21 -3.12
C SER A 42 -0.13 -7.38 -2.88
N ARG A 43 0.29 -8.61 -2.54
CA ARG A 43 1.67 -8.91 -2.15
C ARG A 43 2.39 -9.66 -3.26
N MET A 44 3.54 -9.13 -3.66
CA MET A 44 4.42 -9.77 -4.65
C MET A 44 5.61 -10.42 -3.94
N ARG A 45 6.09 -11.58 -4.43
CA ARG A 45 7.21 -12.30 -3.79
C ARG A 45 8.55 -11.68 -4.17
N MET A 46 8.95 -10.63 -3.45
CA MET A 46 10.31 -10.08 -3.49
C MET A 46 10.96 -10.18 -2.10
N LYS A 47 12.18 -10.75 -2.02
CA LYS A 47 12.92 -10.98 -0.77
C LYS A 47 14.16 -10.10 -0.64
N LYS A 48 14.80 -9.75 -1.75
CA LYS A 48 15.98 -8.86 -1.81
C LYS A 48 15.77 -7.80 -2.89
N VAL A 49 16.20 -6.58 -2.61
CA VAL A 49 16.15 -5.47 -3.57
C VAL A 49 17.34 -5.60 -4.53
N VAL A 50 17.22 -6.50 -5.49
CA VAL A 50 18.19 -6.71 -6.58
C VAL A 50 17.49 -6.63 -7.92
N LYS A 51 18.24 -6.32 -8.98
CA LYS A 51 17.70 -6.04 -10.32
C LYS A 51 16.85 -7.20 -10.84
N GLU A 52 17.29 -8.43 -10.58
CA GLU A 52 16.63 -9.65 -11.03
C GLU A 52 15.29 -9.87 -10.32
N GLU A 53 15.22 -9.64 -9.01
CA GLU A 53 13.98 -9.78 -8.24
C GLU A 53 13.00 -8.63 -8.51
N LEU A 54 13.49 -7.42 -8.82
CA LEU A 54 12.65 -6.29 -9.27
C LEU A 54 12.02 -6.59 -10.64
N ALA A 55 12.79 -7.13 -11.59
CA ALA A 55 12.26 -7.52 -12.90
C ALA A 55 11.23 -8.65 -12.78
N ALA A 56 11.44 -9.61 -11.86
CA ALA A 56 10.46 -10.66 -11.57
C ALA A 56 9.18 -10.08 -10.93
N MET A 57 9.31 -9.08 -10.06
CA MET A 57 8.17 -8.37 -9.49
C MET A 57 7.36 -7.66 -10.58
N ASP A 58 7.98 -6.91 -11.49
CA ASP A 58 7.27 -6.23 -12.58
C ASP A 58 6.55 -7.22 -13.52
N ALA A 59 7.06 -8.45 -13.66
CA ALA A 59 6.46 -9.48 -14.53
C ALA A 59 5.24 -10.20 -13.90
N GLU A 60 5.09 -10.18 -12.57
CA GLU A 60 3.98 -10.83 -11.84
C GLU A 60 2.81 -9.88 -11.54
N SER A 61 2.88 -8.61 -11.99
CA SER A 61 1.94 -7.52 -11.66
C SER A 61 0.76 -7.45 -12.63
#